data_AF-A0A7X9EJE2-F1
#
_entry.id   AF-A0A7X9EJE2-F1
#
_cell.length_a   1.000
_cell.length_b   1.000
_cell.length_c   1.000
_cell.angle_alpha   90.00
_cell.angle_beta   90.00
_cell.angle_gamma   90.00
#
_symmetry.space_group_name_H-M   'P 1'
#
loop_
_entity.id
_entity.type
_entity.pdbx_description
1 polymer ?
#
loop_
_entity_poly.entity_id
_entity_poly.type
_entity_poly.pdbx_seq_one_letter_code
_entity_poly.pdbx_strand_id
1 'polypeptide(L)' 'MPGIDSETIYWIAFAVPSILIASTIHEYSHALAAYKLGDATAKAEGRLTLNPIPHIDPLGALCMVLFR' A
#
# COMPACT_ATOMS: atom_id res chain seq x y z
N MET A 1 -19.33 7.57 -24.83
CA MET A 1 -17.86 7.80 -24.78
C MET A 1 -17.35 7.01 -23.58
N PRO A 2 -16.19 6.33 -23.61
CA PRO A 2 -15.60 5.79 -22.39
C PRO A 2 -15.09 6.99 -21.57
N GLY A 3 -16.03 7.72 -20.98
CA GLY A 3 -15.78 8.74 -19.98
C GLY A 3 -15.84 8.06 -18.63
N ILE A 4 -15.05 8.55 -17.68
CA ILE A 4 -15.08 8.09 -16.30
C ILE A 4 -16.52 8.18 -15.80
N ASP A 5 -17.16 7.03 -15.70
CA ASP A 5 -18.53 6.86 -15.23
C ASP A 5 -18.56 6.90 -13.69
N SER A 6 -19.71 7.23 -13.12
CA SER A 6 -19.85 7.36 -11.66
C SER A 6 -19.46 6.09 -10.93
N GLU A 7 -19.68 4.92 -11.52
CA GLU A 7 -19.27 3.64 -10.95
C GLU A 7 -17.74 3.51 -10.89
N THR A 8 -17.03 3.91 -11.95
CA THR A 8 -15.56 4.01 -11.92
C THR A 8 -15.08 5.00 -10.86
N ILE A 9 -15.74 6.14 -10.66
CA ILE A 9 -15.38 7.10 -9.59
C ILE A 9 -15.56 6.45 -8.21
N TYR A 10 -16.69 5.78 -7.97
CA TYR A 10 -16.92 5.07 -6.71
C TYR A 10 -15.89 3.97 -6.50
N TRP A 11 -15.59 3.18 -7.54
CA TRP A 11 -14.57 2.14 -7.47
C TRP A 11 -13.21 2.70 -7.07
N ILE A 12 -12.73 3.76 -7.72
CA ILE A 12 -11.44 4.38 -7.38
C ILE A 12 -11.47 4.92 -5.94
N ALA A 13 -12.55 5.60 -5.56
CA ALA A 13 -12.70 6.20 -4.24
C ALA A 13 -12.66 5.18 -3.10
N PHE A 14 -13.11 3.94 -3.32
CA PHE A 14 -13.06 2.88 -2.31
C PHE A 14 -11.84 1.97 -2.44
N ALA A 15 -11.44 1.60 -3.67
CA ALA A 15 -10.36 0.65 -3.91
C ALA A 15 -9.01 1.21 -3.47
N VAL A 16 -8.69 2.44 -3.86
CA VAL A 16 -7.40 3.08 -3.56
C VAL A 16 -7.14 3.14 -2.05
N PRO A 17 -8.00 3.75 -1.20
CA PRO A 17 -7.73 3.79 0.24
C PRO A 17 -7.75 2.41 0.90
N SER A 18 -8.60 1.48 0.44
CA SER A 18 -8.64 0.12 0.97
C SER A 18 -7.33 -0.63 0.74
N ILE A 19 -6.80 -0.55 -0.49
CA ILE A 19 -5.52 -1.17 -0.86
C ILE A 19 -4.38 -0.54 -0.07
N LEU A 20 -4.34 0.79 0.03
CA LEU A 20 -3.30 1.50 0.79
C LEU A 20 -3.27 1.06 2.25
N ILE A 21 -4.43 0.99 2.90
CA ILE A 21 -4.52 0.56 4.31
C ILE A 21 -4.13 -0.93 4.44
N ALA A 22 -4.66 -1.79 3.57
CA ALA A 22 -4.39 -3.23 3.64
C ALA A 22 -2.91 -3.56 3.40
N SER A 23 -2.30 -2.98 2.36
CA SER A 23 -0.88 -3.16 2.04
C SER A 23 0.02 -2.61 3.16
N THR A 24 -0.28 -1.43 3.70
CA THR A 24 0.51 -0.86 4.80
C THR A 24 0.51 -1.76 6.03
N ILE A 25 -0.66 -2.28 6.43
CA ILE A 25 -0.76 -3.20 7.59
C ILE A 25 -0.05 -4.52 7.30
N HIS A 26 -0.18 -5.05 6.08
CA HIS A 26 0.46 -6.28 5.65
C HIS A 26 1.99 -6.17 5.72
N GLU A 27 2.57 -5.13 5.11
CA GLU A 27 4.02 -4.91 5.10
C GLU A 27 4.55 -4.56 6.49
N TYR A 28 3.83 -3.75 7.26
CA TYR A 28 4.16 -3.48 8.65
C TYR A 28 4.20 -4.77 9.48
N SER A 29 3.26 -5.68 9.26
CA SER A 29 3.21 -6.97 9.98
C SER A 29 4.41 -7.84 9.64
N HIS A 30 4.83 -7.87 8.37
CA HIS A 30 6.07 -8.53 7.96
C HIS A 30 7.30 -7.91 8.61
N ALA A 31 7.42 -6.57 8.58
CA ALA A 31 8.51 -5.84 9.22
C ALA A 31 8.55 -6.08 10.74
N LEU A 32 7.39 -6.10 11.40
CA LEU A 32 7.27 -6.37 12.83
C LEU A 32 7.65 -7.81 13.18
N ALA A 33 7.22 -8.78 12.37
CA ALA A 33 7.58 -10.18 12.57
C ALA A 33 9.10 -10.38 12.41
N ALA A 34 9.70 -9.83 11.35
CA ALA A 34 11.13 -9.85 11.11
C ALA A 34 11.91 -9.21 12.27
N TYR A 35 11.47 -8.04 12.73
CA TYR A 35 12.05 -7.36 13.89
C TYR A 35 11.98 -8.19 15.17
N LYS A 36 10.84 -8.84 15.43
CA LYS A 36 10.69 -9.75 16.58
C LYS A 36 11.56 -11.01 16.47
N LEU A 37 11.89 -11.43 15.26
CA LEU A 37 12.81 -12.55 14.99
C LEU A 37 14.29 -12.10 14.94
N GLY A 38 14.58 -10.81 15.12
CA GLY A 38 15.93 -10.26 15.23
C GLY A 38 16.46 -9.54 13.98
N ASP A 39 15.68 -9.45 12.91
CA ASP A 39 16.04 -8.67 11.72
C ASP A 39 15.67 -7.18 11.92
N ALA A 40 16.67 -6.35 12.20
CA ALA A 40 16.48 -4.94 12.45
C ALA A 40 16.43 -4.06 11.18
N THR A 41 16.53 -4.63 9.98
CA THR A 41 16.69 -3.88 8.72
C THR A 41 15.54 -2.89 8.52
N ALA A 42 14.30 -3.36 8.57
CA ALA A 42 13.12 -2.50 8.38
C ALA A 42 13.01 -1.39 9.44
N LYS A 43 13.46 -1.66 10.68
CA LYS A 43 13.49 -0.64 11.74
C LYS A 43 14.62 0.37 11.51
N ALA A 44 15.80 -0.08 11.08
CA ALA A 44 16.95 0.78 10.80
C ALA A 44 16.70 1.71 9.60
N GLU A 45 15.97 1.25 8.59
CA GLU A 45 15.54 2.06 7.44
C GLU A 45 14.33 2.96 7.74
N GLY A 46 13.79 2.95 8.96
CA GLY A 46 12.61 3.74 9.32
C GLY A 46 11.30 3.27 8.69
N ARG A 47 11.28 2.06 8.13
CA ARG A 47 10.11 1.42 7.50
C ARG A 47 9.19 0.70 8.48
N LEU A 48 9.59 0.51 9.74
CA LEU A 48 8.71 -0.02 10.79
C LEU A 48 7.71 1.04 11.26
N THR A 49 6.77 1.43 10.40
CA THR A 49 5.78 2.47 10.65
C THR A 49 4.44 2.13 9.98
N LEU A 50 3.34 2.62 10.54
CA LEU A 50 2.02 2.56 9.90
C LEU A 50 1.79 3.72 8.93
N ASN A 51 2.83 4.52 8.66
CA ASN A 51 2.77 5.53 7.61
C ASN A 51 2.79 4.82 6.23
N PRO A 52 1.76 4.96 5.39
CA PRO A 52 1.71 4.34 4.07
C PRO A 52 2.73 4.95 3.10
N ILE A 53 3.16 6.19 3.30
CA ILE A 53 4.04 6.92 2.38
C ILE A 53 5.35 6.15 2.08
N PRO A 54 6.12 5.69 3.08
CA PRO A 54 7.35 4.92 2.84
C PRO A 54 7.12 3.52 2.26
N HIS A 55 5.88 3.03 2.24
CA HIS A 55 5.51 1.70 1.72
C HIS A 55 4.96 1.77 0.29
N ILE A 56 4.57 2.95 -0.20
CA ILE A 56 4.02 3.11 -1.54
C ILE A 56 5.16 3.21 -2.56
N ASP A 57 5.23 2.21 -3.44
CA ASP A 57 5.98 2.30 -4.68
C ASP A 57 5.12 2.96 -5.78
N PRO A 58 5.55 4.09 -6.39
CA PRO A 58 4.76 4.80 -7.40
C PRO A 58 4.46 3.95 -8.64
N LEU A 59 5.37 3.05 -9.02
CA LEU A 59 5.21 2.17 -10.16
C LEU A 59 4.20 1.06 -9.86
N GLY A 60 4.29 0.43 -8.69
CA GLY A 60 3.33 -0.56 -8.20
C GLY A 60 1.92 0.01 -8.07
N ALA A 61 1.80 1.23 -7.54
CA ALA A 61 0.51 1.94 -7.47
C ALA A 61 -0.07 2.21 -8.86
N LEU A 62 0.76 2.62 -9.83
CA LEU A 62 0.34 2.81 -11.21
C LEU A 62 -0.10 1.50 -11.87
N CYS A 63 0.66 0.41 -11.67
CA CYS A 63 0.31 -0.91 -12.16
C CYS A 63 -1.05 -1.39 -11.62
N MET A 64 -1.36 -1.17 -10.35
CA MET A 64 -2.68 -1.56 -9.81
C MET A 64 -3.85 -0.82 -10.47
N VAL A 65 -3.65 0.43 -10.90
CA VAL A 65 -4.69 1.20 -11.59
C VAL A 65 -4.81 0.79 -13.06
N LEU A 66 -3.68 0.52 -13.73
CA LEU A 66 -3.65 0.17 -15.16
C LEU A 66 -4.09 -1.28 -15.43
N PHE A 67 -3.79 -2.20 -14.52
CA PHE A 67 -4.09 -3.63 -14.64
C PHE A 67 -5.31 -4.05 -13.79
N ARG A 68 -6.28 -3.14 -13.58
CA ARG A 68 -7.55 -3.45 -12.88
C ARG A 68 -8.16 -4.78 -13.32
#